data_AF-A0AAV5MJI4-F1
#
_entry.id   AF-A0AAV5MJI4-F1
#
_cell.length_a   1.000
_cell.length_b   1.000
_cell.length_c   1.000
_cell.angle_alpha   90.00
_cell.angle_beta   90.00
_cell.angle_gamma   90.00
#
_symmetry.space_group_name_H-M   'P 1'
#
loop_
_entity.id
_entity.type
_entity.pdbx_description
1 polymer ?
#
loop_
_entity_poly.entity_id
_entity_poly.type
_entity_poly.pdbx_seq_one_letter_code
_entity_poly.pdbx_strand_id
1 'polypeptide(L)'
;MLAARDLTITWGDTPRYWSWNSVPDSRFPEVAELLAVCWFEINGMISTCKLSSMTHYKAYLVFKLTATVYGFGNEPIEATIQLSGTGDLQRTVFLHAEGEDVQNDYRYPIEREDG
;
A
#
# COMPACT_ATOMS: atom_id res chain seq x y z
N MET A 1 7.69 6.74 8.77
CA MET A 1 7.09 5.55 8.15
C MET A 1 6.09 4.98 9.13
N LEU A 2 5.00 4.40 8.64
CA LEU A 2 4.02 3.70 9.47
C LEU A 2 4.30 2.20 9.37
N ALA A 3 4.23 1.48 10.49
CA ALA A 3 4.19 0.02 10.47
C ALA A 3 2.81 -0.45 10.01
N ALA A 4 2.67 -1.71 9.58
CA ALA A 4 1.36 -2.27 9.24
C ALA A 4 0.37 -2.20 10.43
N ARG A 5 0.88 -2.32 11.66
CA ARG A 5 0.10 -2.16 12.91
C ARG A 5 -0.36 -0.73 13.20
N ASP A 6 0.25 0.26 12.56
CA ASP A 6 -0.18 1.68 12.66
C ASP A 6 -1.23 2.04 11.60
N LEU A 7 -1.63 1.08 10.74
CA LEU A 7 -2.62 1.26 9.68
C LEU A 7 -3.98 0.72 10.15
N THR A 8 -5.05 1.34 9.64
CA THR A 8 -6.40 0.78 9.70
C THR A 8 -6.61 -0.07 8.45
N ILE A 9 -6.67 -1.39 8.63
CA ILE A 9 -6.87 -2.35 7.56
C ILE A 9 -8.27 -2.95 7.69
N THR A 10 -9.09 -2.83 6.64
CA THR A 10 -10.42 -3.45 6.64
C THR A 10 -10.30 -4.96 6.83
N TRP A 11 -10.97 -5.45 7.88
CA TRP A 11 -10.88 -6.83 8.35
C TRP A 11 -9.50 -7.31 8.81
N GLY A 12 -8.55 -6.41 9.08
CA GLY A 12 -7.18 -6.74 9.50
C GLY A 12 -7.10 -7.64 10.74
N ASP A 13 -8.09 -7.58 11.62
CA ASP A 13 -8.18 -8.44 12.82
C ASP A 13 -8.91 -9.77 12.57
N THR A 14 -9.25 -10.09 11.32
CA THR A 14 -9.94 -11.33 10.95
C THR A 14 -8.95 -12.33 10.32
N PRO A 15 -8.52 -13.38 11.05
CA PRO A 15 -7.47 -14.31 10.60
C PRO A 15 -7.83 -15.09 9.33
N ARG A 16 -9.10 -15.11 8.93
CA ARG A 16 -9.56 -15.70 7.66
C ARG A 16 -9.07 -14.91 6.45
N TYR A 17 -8.82 -13.61 6.62
CA TYR A 17 -8.57 -12.67 5.56
C TYR A 17 -7.14 -12.11 5.61
N TRP A 18 -6.58 -11.98 6.82
CA TRP A 18 -5.26 -11.42 7.04
C TRP A 18 -4.47 -12.29 8.02
N SER A 19 -3.18 -12.50 7.73
CA SER A 19 -2.21 -13.02 8.69
C SER A 19 -1.25 -11.92 9.12
N TRP A 20 -0.73 -12.02 10.34
CA TRP A 20 0.28 -11.10 10.87
C TRP A 20 1.56 -11.88 11.10
N ASN A 21 2.59 -11.59 10.32
CA ASN A 21 3.80 -12.38 10.26
C ASN A 21 5.03 -11.54 10.55
N SER A 22 6.07 -12.16 11.11
CA SER A 22 7.42 -11.59 11.15
C SER A 22 8.18 -12.02 9.91
N VAL A 23 8.77 -11.06 9.19
CA VAL A 23 9.58 -11.33 7.98
C VAL A 23 10.99 -10.83 8.21
N PRO A 24 12.05 -11.64 7.99
CA PRO A 24 13.43 -11.24 8.27
C PRO A 24 13.88 -9.95 7.60
N ASP A 25 13.36 -9.67 6.40
CA ASP A 25 13.73 -8.50 5.59
C ASP A 25 12.92 -7.24 5.95
N SER A 26 12.02 -7.34 6.93
CA SER A 26 11.21 -6.22 7.38
C SER A 26 11.90 -5.44 8.50
N ARG A 27 11.94 -4.11 8.35
CA ARG A 27 12.32 -3.18 9.43
C ARG A 27 11.29 -3.08 10.56
N PHE A 28 10.10 -3.64 10.37
CA PHE A 28 9.02 -3.71 11.35
C PHE A 28 8.86 -5.13 11.87
N PRO A 29 8.53 -5.32 13.16
CA PRO A 29 8.43 -6.66 13.77
C PRO A 29 7.30 -7.51 13.18
N GLU A 30 6.25 -6.88 12.67
CA GLU A 30 5.11 -7.54 12.05
C GLU A 30 4.72 -6.85 10.74
N VAL A 31 4.34 -7.65 9.76
CA VAL A 31 3.72 -7.23 8.49
C VAL A 31 2.35 -7.90 8.36
N ALA A 32 1.44 -7.22 7.64
CA ALA A 32 0.15 -7.79 7.28
C ALA A 32 0.26 -8.55 5.95
N GLU A 33 -0.07 -9.84 5.96
CA GLU A 33 -0.19 -10.67 4.77
C GLU A 33 -1.67 -10.83 4.42
N LEU A 34 -2.03 -10.43 3.19
CA LEU A 34 -3.38 -10.61 2.67
C LEU A 34 -3.56 -12.06 2.19
N LEU A 35 -4.55 -12.76 2.73
CA LEU A 35 -4.86 -14.15 2.36
C LEU A 35 -5.91 -14.21 1.23
N ALA A 36 -7.07 -13.60 1.44
CA ALA A 36 -8.15 -13.50 0.46
C ALA A 36 -9.22 -12.52 0.97
N VAL A 37 -9.65 -11.54 0.17
CA VAL A 37 -10.73 -10.60 0.52
C VAL A 37 -11.55 -10.24 -0.71
N CYS A 38 -12.81 -9.82 -0.51
CA CYS A 38 -13.61 -9.17 -1.55
C CYS A 38 -13.63 -7.65 -1.45
N TRP A 39 -13.03 -7.07 -0.40
CA TRP A 39 -12.87 -5.63 -0.20
C TRP A 39 -11.46 -5.35 0.32
N PHE A 40 -10.70 -4.53 -0.41
CA PHE A 40 -9.33 -4.17 -0.08
C PHE A 40 -9.25 -2.68 0.23
N GLU A 41 -9.09 -2.34 1.52
CA GLU A 41 -8.99 -0.96 1.97
C GLU A 41 -8.01 -0.85 3.12
N ILE A 42 -7.06 0.08 2.98
CA ILE A 42 -5.99 0.35 3.94
C ILE A 42 -5.89 1.86 4.10
N ASN A 43 -6.00 2.32 5.34
CA ASN A 43 -5.91 3.73 5.69
C ASN A 43 -4.75 3.95 6.67
N GLY A 44 -4.10 5.12 6.58
CA GLY A 44 -3.03 5.51 7.48
C GLY A 44 -2.98 7.02 7.68
N MET A 45 -2.47 7.46 8.83
CA MET A 45 -2.38 8.88 9.17
C MET A 45 -1.00 9.23 9.70
N ILE A 46 -0.39 10.26 9.11
CA ILE A 46 0.85 10.86 9.62
C ILE A 46 0.53 12.30 9.98
N SER A 47 0.79 12.67 11.23
CA SER A 47 0.66 14.06 11.65
C SER A 47 1.72 14.92 10.96
N THR A 48 1.27 15.99 10.30
CA THR A 48 2.15 16.94 9.58
C THR A 48 3.12 17.66 10.51
N CYS A 49 2.85 17.74 11.81
CA CYS A 49 3.80 18.29 12.78
C CYS A 49 5.07 17.44 12.95
N LYS A 50 5.04 16.18 12.50
CA LYS A 50 6.21 15.28 12.44
C LYS A 50 7.01 15.42 11.15
N LEU A 51 6.53 16.23 10.19
CA LEU A 51 7.20 16.48 8.93
C LEU A 51 7.96 17.81 9.01
N SER A 52 9.11 17.86 8.35
CA SER A 52 9.90 19.08 8.22
C SER A 52 9.17 20.09 7.35
N SER A 53 9.15 21.35 7.79
CA SER A 53 8.58 22.45 7.01
C SER A 53 9.29 22.63 5.67
N MET A 54 8.57 23.15 4.66
CA MET A 54 9.10 23.46 3.33
C MET A 54 9.79 22.28 2.61
N THR A 55 9.44 21.05 2.97
CA THR A 55 10.00 19.83 2.37
C THR A 55 8.94 19.13 1.54
N HIS A 56 9.30 18.72 0.33
CA HIS A 56 8.42 17.90 -0.51
C HIS A 56 8.50 16.44 -0.06
N TYR A 57 7.34 15.86 0.22
CA TYR A 57 7.23 14.45 0.61
C TYR A 57 6.58 13.64 -0.51
N LYS A 58 6.95 12.36 -0.57
CA LYS A 58 6.28 11.34 -1.37
C LYS A 58 5.77 10.26 -0.43
N ALA A 59 4.56 9.79 -0.67
CA ALA A 59 3.99 8.65 0.03
C ALA A 59 4.17 7.40 -0.83
N TYR A 60 4.51 6.28 -0.18
CA TYR A 60 4.70 4.99 -0.81
C TYR A 60 3.98 3.93 0.02
N LEU A 61 3.24 3.06 -0.66
CA LEU A 61 2.85 1.77 -0.12
C LEU A 61 3.94 0.76 -0.51
N VAL A 62 4.57 0.13 0.49
CA VAL A 62 5.63 -0.85 0.26
C VAL A 62 5.05 -2.21 0.58
N PHE A 63 5.11 -3.12 -0.38
CA PHE A 63 4.54 -4.45 -0.27
C PHE A 63 5.34 -5.45 -1.10
N LYS A 64 5.09 -6.73 -0.85
CA LYS A 64 5.63 -7.84 -1.64
C LYS A 64 4.48 -8.69 -2.14
N LEU A 65 4.60 -9.14 -3.39
CA LEU A 65 3.66 -10.10 -3.98
C LEU A 65 4.10 -11.52 -3.63
N THR A 66 3.14 -12.36 -3.26
CA THR A 66 3.36 -13.79 -3.06
C THR A 66 3.14 -14.54 -4.38
N ALA A 67 3.67 -15.75 -4.50
CA ALA A 67 3.49 -16.57 -5.71
C ALA A 67 2.02 -16.97 -5.96
N THR A 68 1.15 -16.80 -4.95
CA THR A 68 -0.27 -17.13 -5.00
C THR A 68 -1.15 -15.90 -5.12
N VAL A 69 -0.61 -14.73 -5.46
CA VAL A 69 -1.42 -13.52 -5.66
C VAL A 69 -2.40 -13.71 -6.83
N TYR A 70 -3.63 -13.23 -6.66
CA TYR A 70 -4.65 -13.18 -7.70
C TYR A 70 -5.59 -11.99 -7.46
N GLY A 71 -6.37 -11.62 -8.47
CA GLY A 71 -7.37 -10.55 -8.36
C GLY A 71 -6.83 -9.12 -8.50
N PHE A 72 -5.52 -8.94 -8.65
CA PHE A 72 -4.87 -7.62 -8.79
C PHE A 72 -4.28 -7.35 -10.18
N GLY A 73 -4.29 -8.32 -11.10
CA GLY A 73 -3.61 -8.22 -12.40
C GLY A 73 -4.16 -7.14 -13.34
N ASN A 74 -5.46 -6.84 -13.25
CA ASN A 74 -6.15 -5.87 -14.11
C ASN A 74 -7.12 -4.96 -13.35
N GLU A 75 -7.10 -5.02 -12.01
CA GLU A 75 -8.02 -4.25 -11.18
C GLU A 75 -7.32 -2.98 -10.66
N PRO A 76 -7.70 -1.79 -11.16
CA PRO A 76 -7.16 -0.54 -10.65
C PRO A 76 -7.59 -0.31 -9.20
N ILE A 77 -6.68 0.19 -8.39
CA ILE A 77 -6.92 0.60 -7.02
C ILE A 77 -6.83 2.12 -6.92
N GLU A 78 -7.71 2.69 -6.12
CA GLU A 78 -7.67 4.09 -5.77
C GLU A 78 -6.69 4.34 -4.62
N ALA A 79 -5.75 5.25 -4.84
CA ALA A 79 -4.84 5.76 -3.83
C ALA A 79 -5.13 7.25 -3.61
N THR A 80 -5.50 7.60 -2.38
CA THR A 80 -5.88 8.96 -2.01
C THR A 80 -4.95 9.50 -0.93
N ILE A 81 -4.45 10.72 -1.13
CA ILE A 81 -3.72 11.48 -0.12
C ILE A 81 -4.59 12.67 0.26
N GLN A 82 -4.96 12.72 1.54
CA GLN A 82 -5.71 13.83 2.11
C GLN A 82 -4.79 14.65 3.01
N LEU A 83 -4.79 15.97 2.81
CA LEU A 83 -4.06 16.91 3.65
C LEU A 83 -5.04 17.96 4.17
N SER A 84 -5.05 18.17 5.48
CA SER A 84 -6.01 19.07 6.12
C SER A 84 -5.92 20.48 5.54
N GLY A 85 -7.05 20.99 5.04
CA GLY A 85 -7.13 22.34 4.46
C GLY A 85 -6.73 22.43 2.99
N THR A 86 -6.38 21.32 2.35
CA THR A 86 -6.19 21.22 0.89
C THR A 86 -7.12 20.18 0.29
N GLY A 87 -7.29 20.19 -1.03
CA GLY A 87 -8.07 19.16 -1.72
C GLY A 87 -7.40 17.78 -1.67
N ASP A 88 -8.20 16.75 -1.94
CA ASP A 88 -7.74 15.37 -2.00
C ASP A 88 -6.94 15.14 -3.30
N LEU A 89 -5.78 14.50 -3.17
CA LEU A 89 -5.04 13.99 -4.32
C LEU A 89 -5.36 12.51 -4.49
N GLN A 90 -6.22 12.23 -5.47
CA GLN A 90 -6.61 10.88 -5.84
C GLN A 90 -5.83 10.42 -7.07
N ARG A 91 -5.43 9.16 -7.10
CA ARG A 91 -4.76 8.51 -8.23
C ARG A 91 -5.21 7.07 -8.38
N THR A 92 -5.29 6.61 -9.61
CA THR A 92 -5.46 5.20 -9.94
C THR A 92 -4.10 4.53 -10.08
N VAL A 93 -3.90 3.41 -9.38
CA VAL A 93 -2.66 2.63 -9.37
C VAL A 93 -2.96 1.14 -9.53
N PHE A 94 -1.98 0.36 -9.98
CA PHE A 94 -2.09 -1.10 -10.05
C PHE A 94 -1.11 -1.72 -9.05
N LEU A 95 -1.52 -2.79 -8.36
CA LEU A 95 -0.65 -3.53 -7.44
C LEU A 95 0.07 -4.70 -8.10
N HIS A 96 -0.42 -5.17 -9.24
CA HIS A 96 0.20 -6.22 -10.02
C HIS A 96 0.23 -5.79 -11.49
N ALA A 97 1.37 -5.97 -12.14
CA ALA A 97 1.52 -5.71 -13.57
C ALA A 97 1.49 -7.05 -14.30
N GLU A 98 0.43 -7.33 -15.05
CA GLU A 98 0.37 -8.47 -15.96
C GLU A 98 0.55 -7.99 -17.41
N GLY A 99 1.74 -8.20 -17.98
CA GLY A 99 1.98 -8.00 -19.41
C GLY A 99 2.31 -6.57 -19.87
N GLU A 100 2.94 -6.48 -21.05
CA GLU A 100 3.39 -5.25 -21.70
C GLU A 100 2.21 -4.42 -22.22
N ASP A 101 1.52 -3.67 -21.36
CA ASP A 101 0.61 -2.61 -21.83
C ASP A 101 1.19 -1.23 -21.51
N VAL A 102 2.11 -0.79 -22.38
CA VAL A 102 2.89 0.44 -22.28
C VAL A 102 2.12 1.63 -22.85
N GLN A 103 0.79 1.69 -22.69
CA GLN A 103 0.02 2.73 -23.39
C GLN A 103 -1.01 3.53 -22.58
N ASN A 104 -0.88 3.60 -21.25
CA ASN A 104 -1.67 4.56 -20.46
C ASN A 104 -0.87 5.13 -19.27
N ASP A 105 -1.29 6.29 -18.76
CA ASP A 105 -0.75 7.06 -17.60
C ASP A 105 -0.84 6.32 -16.24
N TYR A 106 -0.93 4.99 -16.26
CA TYR A 106 -1.07 4.15 -15.08
C TYR A 106 0.25 3.99 -14.33
N ARG A 107 0.17 4.00 -13.01
CA ARG A 107 1.32 3.77 -12.13
C ARG A 107 1.33 2.34 -11.62
N TYR A 108 2.33 1.60 -12.08
CA TYR A 108 2.65 0.26 -11.60
C TYR A 108 3.65 0.32 -10.43
N PRO A 109 3.77 -0.76 -9.64
CA PRO A 109 4.77 -0.85 -8.59
C PRO A 109 6.16 -0.79 -9.20
N ILE A 110 7.09 -0.15 -8.49
CA ILE A 110 8.50 -0.08 -8.88
C ILE A 110 9.28 -0.95 -7.91
N GLU A 111 10.09 -1.85 -8.44
CA GLU A 111 11.00 -2.69 -7.64
C GLU A 111 11.96 -1.80 -6.85
N ARG A 112 12.14 -2.09 -5.56
CA ARG A 112 13.07 -1.35 -4.73
C ARG A 112 14.45 -1.98 -4.85
N GLU A 113 15.49 -1.15 -4.80
CA GLU A 113 16.88 -1.64 -4.83
C GLU A 113 17.23 -2.60 -3.69
N ASP A 114 16.46 -2.54 -2.58
CA ASP A 114 16.63 -3.39 -1.40
C ASP A 114 15.80 -4.68 -1.40
N GLY A 115 15.06 -4.98 -2.48
CA GLY A 115 14.35 -6.25 -2.70
C GLY A 115 12.84 -6.24 -2.44
#